data_AF-A0A2P6S7N8-F1
#
_entry.id   AF-A0A2P6S7N8-F1
#
_cell.length_a   1.000
_cell.length_b   1.000
_cell.length_c   1.000
_cell.angle_alpha   90.00
_cell.angle_beta   90.00
_cell.angle_gamma   90.00
#
_symmetry.space_group_name_H-M   'P 1'
#
loop_
_entity.id
_entity.type
_entity.pdbx_description
1 polymer ?
#
loop_
_entity_poly.entity_id
_entity_poly.type
_entity_poly.pdbx_seq_one_letter_code
_entity_poly.pdbx_strand_id
1 'polypeptide(L)'
;MELSIPYSVANIFWKCGPIKLCPAVHPAPDLVEWFYDMIDLLHGEHLEFFLLSLWAIWNERNNLVWKGRCFIPMNVVKWMCTYLDEYKKLHARGAKNGRHVTKWKCPPSGRLKVNIDGSFRAGNGCGGELLSRMNMEIA
;
A
#
# COMPACT_ATOMS: atom_id res chain seq x y z
N MET A 1 -15.05 -9.27 18.88
CA MET A 1 -13.64 -8.89 19.07
C MET A 1 -13.22 -8.21 17.79
N GLU A 2 -13.19 -6.89 17.74
CA GLU A 2 -12.81 -6.17 16.51
C GLU A 2 -11.34 -6.49 16.21
N LEU A 3 -11.08 -7.13 15.07
CA LEU A 3 -9.73 -7.39 14.55
C LEU A 3 -9.14 -6.09 13.93
N SER A 4 -9.28 -4.97 14.63
CA SER A 4 -8.69 -3.69 14.24
C SER A 4 -7.39 -3.49 15.00
N ILE A 5 -6.43 -2.79 14.39
CA ILE A 5 -5.28 -2.28 15.13
C ILE A 5 -5.82 -1.33 16.20
N PRO A 6 -5.55 -1.56 17.50
CA PRO A 6 -6.00 -0.64 18.53
C PRO A 6 -5.43 0.75 18.27
N TYR A 7 -6.25 1.78 18.44
CA TYR A 7 -5.84 3.18 18.25
C TYR A 7 -4.56 3.54 19.04
N SER A 8 -4.41 3.00 20.25
CA SER A 8 -3.21 3.17 21.08
C SER A 8 -1.93 2.67 20.41
N VAL A 9 -2.02 1.57 19.66
CA VAL A 9 -0.89 0.94 18.96
C VAL A 9 -0.50 1.75 17.72
N ALA A 10 -1.49 2.25 16.97
CA ALA A 10 -1.25 3.18 15.86
C ALA A 10 -0.64 4.51 16.34
N ASN A 11 -1.03 5.01 17.52
CA ASN A 11 -0.48 6.24 18.08
C ASN A 11 0.99 6.09 18.51
N ILE A 12 1.36 4.94 19.09
CA ILE A 12 2.77 4.60 19.40
C ILE A 12 3.61 4.60 18.11
N PHE A 13 3.09 3.99 17.05
CA PHE A 13 3.76 3.92 15.76
C PHE A 13 4.14 5.30 15.22
N TRP A 14 3.22 6.25 15.23
CA TRP A 14 3.47 7.62 14.77
C TRP A 14 4.46 8.38 15.65
N LYS A 15 4.41 8.19 16.97
CA LYS A 15 5.32 8.86 17.92
C LYS A 15 6.75 8.34 17.90
N CYS A 16 6.93 7.06 17.59
CA CYS A 16 8.24 6.42 17.60
C CYS A 16 8.98 6.52 16.25
N GLY A 17 8.29 6.91 15.18
CA GLY A 17 8.89 7.14 13.87
C GLY A 17 9.67 8.46 13.76
N PRO A 18 10.48 8.64 12.70
CA PRO A 18 11.28 9.85 12.47
C PRO A 18 10.44 11.13 12.37
N ILE A 19 9.22 11.04 11.83
CA ILE A 19 8.31 12.18 11.63
C ILE A 19 7.50 12.57 12.88
N LYS A 20 7.49 11.73 13.93
CA LYS A 20 6.86 11.98 15.24
C LYS A 20 5.45 12.62 15.18
N LEU A 21 4.58 12.10 14.32
CA LEU A 21 3.23 12.64 14.15
C LEU A 21 2.34 12.34 15.36
N CYS A 22 1.42 13.25 15.64
CA CYS A 22 0.30 13.02 16.56
C CYS A 22 -1.03 13.31 15.83
N PRO A 23 -1.61 12.32 15.13
CA PRO A 23 -2.86 12.54 14.38
C PRO A 23 -4.01 13.06 15.27
N ALA A 24 -4.00 12.67 16.54
CA ALA A 24 -5.02 13.02 17.55
C ALA A 24 -5.19 14.52 17.81
N VAL A 25 -4.13 15.32 17.58
CA VAL A 25 -4.12 16.76 17.89
C VAL A 25 -4.20 17.62 16.63
N HIS A 26 -4.28 16.99 15.46
CA HIS A 26 -4.36 17.71 14.19
C HIS A 26 -5.75 18.35 14.05
N PRO A 27 -5.87 19.61 13.60
CA PRO A 27 -7.15 20.31 13.49
C PRO A 27 -8.02 19.86 12.30
N ALA A 28 -7.57 18.89 11.51
CA ALA A 28 -8.27 18.46 10.30
C ALA A 28 -9.63 17.83 10.65
N PRO A 29 -10.70 18.17 9.91
CA PRO A 29 -12.06 17.69 10.21
C PRO A 29 -12.24 16.21 9.91
N ASP A 30 -11.46 15.66 8.98
CA ASP A 30 -11.50 14.24 8.60
C ASP A 30 -10.12 13.72 8.14
N LEU A 31 -10.09 12.44 7.78
CA LEU A 31 -8.88 11.74 7.34
C LEU A 31 -8.36 12.24 5.98
N VAL A 32 -9.25 12.70 5.09
CA VAL A 32 -8.88 13.14 3.74
C VAL A 32 -8.17 14.48 3.83
N GLU A 33 -8.75 15.44 4.55
CA GLU A 33 -8.11 16.73 4.83
C GLU A 33 -6.79 16.53 5.59
N TRP A 34 -6.78 15.67 6.62
CA TRP A 34 -5.53 15.35 7.33
C TRP A 34 -4.45 14.79 6.40
N PHE A 35 -4.83 13.91 5.46
CA PHE A 35 -3.88 13.37 4.49
C PHE A 35 -3.28 14.48 3.62
N TYR A 36 -4.11 15.36 3.05
CA TYR A 36 -3.63 16.46 2.22
C TYR A 36 -2.76 17.43 3.02
N ASP A 37 -3.14 17.79 4.25
CA ASP A 37 -2.33 18.61 5.14
C ASP A 37 -0.94 18.01 5.38
N MET A 38 -0.85 16.69 5.56
CA MET A 38 0.44 16.00 5.73
C MET A 38 1.25 15.94 4.43
N ILE A 39 0.60 15.79 3.26
CA ILE A 39 1.28 15.84 1.96
C ILE A 39 1.88 17.23 1.70
N ASP A 40 1.16 18.28 2.08
CA ASP A 40 1.61 19.66 1.89
C ASP A 40 2.70 20.05 2.90
N LEU A 41 2.63 19.53 4.14
CA LEU A 41 3.60 19.81 5.20
C LEU A 41 4.91 19.02 5.06
N LEU A 42 4.85 17.77 4.59
CA LEU A 42 5.99 16.85 4.57
C LEU A 42 6.66 16.83 3.20
N HIS A 43 7.99 16.81 3.19
CA HIS A 43 8.79 16.77 1.97
C HIS A 43 9.95 15.78 2.07
N GLY A 44 10.47 15.38 0.91
CA GLY A 44 11.63 14.48 0.82
C GLY A 44 11.45 13.20 1.62
N GLU A 45 12.44 12.86 2.45
CA GLU A 45 12.46 11.61 3.21
C GLU A 45 11.31 11.48 4.21
N HIS A 46 10.81 12.60 4.75
CA HIS A 46 9.67 12.58 5.67
C HIS A 46 8.36 12.22 4.96
N LEU A 47 8.17 12.72 3.73
CA LEU A 47 7.00 12.36 2.91
C LEU A 47 7.04 10.89 2.51
N GLU A 48 8.21 10.40 2.09
CA GLU A 48 8.42 8.98 1.77
C GLU A 48 8.11 8.08 2.97
N PHE A 49 8.62 8.45 4.16
CA PHE A 49 8.34 7.72 5.39
C PHE A 49 6.86 7.76 5.76
N PHE A 50 6.19 8.90 5.59
CA PHE A 50 4.75 9.04 5.85
C PHE A 50 3.91 8.14 4.94
N LEU A 51 4.19 8.14 3.63
CA LEU A 51 3.47 7.28 2.68
C LEU A 51 3.72 5.79 2.96
N LEU A 52 4.96 5.41 3.24
CA LEU A 52 5.29 4.03 3.62
C LEU A 52 4.60 3.63 4.93
N SER A 53 4.50 4.55 5.87
CA SER A 53 3.82 4.36 7.16
C SER A 53 2.34 4.04 6.98
N LEU A 54 1.62 4.77 6.12
CA LEU A 54 0.22 4.49 5.81
C LEU A 54 0.04 3.08 5.21
N TRP A 55 0.91 2.71 4.26
CA TRP A 55 0.91 1.37 3.69
C TRP A 55 1.21 0.29 4.73
N ALA A 56 2.19 0.51 5.61
CA ALA A 56 2.59 -0.43 6.63
C ALA A 56 1.46 -0.69 7.65
N ILE A 57 0.77 0.37 8.10
CA ILE A 57 -0.40 0.24 8.99
C ILE A 57 -1.50 -0.60 8.32
N TRP A 58 -1.80 -0.32 7.04
CA TRP A 58 -2.78 -1.10 6.29
C TRP A 58 -2.36 -2.57 6.15
N ASN A 59 -1.09 -2.84 5.84
CA ASN A 59 -0.54 -4.18 5.71
C ASN A 59 -0.60 -4.96 7.03
N GLU A 60 -0.23 -4.33 8.13
CA GLU A 60 -0.28 -4.95 9.47
C GLU A 60 -1.71 -5.23 9.91
N ARG A 61 -2.65 -4.33 9.61
CA ARG A 61 -4.08 -4.58 9.84
C ARG A 61 -4.54 -5.82 9.07
N ASN A 62 -4.13 -5.95 7.81
CA ASN A 62 -4.46 -7.13 7.02
C ASN A 62 -3.79 -8.40 7.55
N ASN A 63 -2.55 -8.33 8.03
CA ASN A 63 -1.88 -9.47 8.65
C ASN A 63 -2.58 -9.91 9.95
N LEU A 64 -3.08 -8.96 10.74
CA LEU A 64 -3.90 -9.23 11.93
C LEU A 64 -5.20 -9.93 11.56
N VAL A 65 -6.00 -9.33 10.67
CA VAL A 65 -7.33 -9.84 10.28
C VAL A 65 -7.25 -11.20 9.59
N TRP A 66 -6.32 -11.36 8.64
CA TRP A 66 -6.31 -12.52 7.74
C TRP A 66 -5.31 -13.60 8.11
N LYS A 67 -4.27 -13.28 8.89
CA LYS A 67 -3.19 -14.23 9.21
C LYS A 67 -3.00 -14.45 10.71
N GLY A 68 -3.78 -13.79 11.57
CA GLY A 68 -3.67 -13.92 13.03
C GLY A 68 -2.31 -13.49 13.59
N ARG A 69 -1.55 -12.65 12.87
CA ARG A 69 -0.25 -12.16 13.32
C ARG A 69 -0.42 -10.98 14.26
N CYS A 70 0.58 -10.69 15.09
CA CYS A 70 0.58 -9.50 15.94
C CYS A 70 1.23 -8.30 15.24
N PHE A 71 0.76 -7.10 15.56
CA PHE A 71 1.38 -5.84 15.14
C PHE A 71 2.24 -5.29 16.28
N ILE A 72 3.55 -5.16 16.03
CA ILE A 72 4.52 -4.59 16.98
C ILE A 72 5.08 -3.29 16.36
N PRO A 73 4.56 -2.10 16.76
CA PRO A 73 4.91 -0.82 16.14
C PRO A 73 6.41 -0.57 15.99
N MET A 74 7.19 -0.81 17.05
CA MET A 74 8.63 -0.56 17.06
C MET A 74 9.37 -1.40 16.03
N ASN A 75 8.96 -2.65 15.83
CA ASN A 75 9.57 -3.54 14.84
C ASN A 75 9.27 -3.04 13.43
N VAL A 76 8.05 -2.58 13.19
CA VAL A 76 7.65 -2.06 11.88
C VAL A 76 8.34 -0.73 11.58
N VAL A 77 8.44 0.19 12.54
CA VAL A 77 9.22 1.44 12.40
C VAL A 77 10.67 1.14 12.07
N LYS A 78 11.32 0.23 12.82
CA LYS A 78 12.71 -0.18 12.54
C LYS A 78 12.87 -0.77 11.14
N TRP A 79 11.97 -1.68 10.77
CA TRP A 79 11.96 -2.30 9.45
C TRP A 79 11.79 -1.27 8.32
N MET A 80 10.87 -0.32 8.46
CA MET A 80 10.65 0.74 7.47
C MET A 80 11.88 1.62 7.27
N CYS A 81 12.57 2.00 8.35
CA CYS A 81 13.81 2.79 8.26
C CYS A 81 14.88 2.04 7.46
N THR A 82 15.08 0.75 7.74
CA THR A 82 16.01 -0.10 6.98
C THR A 82 15.56 -0.26 5.52
N TYR A 83 14.27 -0.52 5.30
CA TYR A 83 13.70 -0.71 3.97
C TYR A 83 13.88 0.51 3.07
N LEU A 84 13.61 1.73 3.58
CA LEU A 84 13.79 2.96 2.81
C LEU A 84 15.25 3.22 2.45
N ASP A 85 16.17 2.98 3.39
CA ASP A 85 17.61 3.12 3.16
C ASP A 85 18.10 2.13 2.09
N GLU A 86 17.71 0.86 2.19
CA GLU A 86 18.03 -0.16 1.18
C GLU A 86 17.41 0.18 -0.18
N TYR A 87 16.14 0.59 -0.21
CA TYR A 87 15.44 0.99 -1.42
C TYR A 87 16.19 2.13 -2.12
N LYS A 88 16.56 3.18 -1.39
CA LYS A 88 17.33 4.31 -1.92
C LYS A 88 18.68 3.88 -2.48
N LYS A 89 19.42 3.05 -1.74
CA LYS A 89 20.73 2.52 -2.19
C LYS A 89 20.63 1.74 -3.49
N LEU A 90 19.60 0.91 -3.64
CA LEU A 90 19.36 0.11 -4.85
C LEU A 90 18.93 0.97 -6.04
N HIS A 91 18.15 2.02 -5.80
CA HIS A 91 17.57 2.86 -6.87
C HIS A 91 18.40 4.10 -7.20
N ALA A 92 19.37 4.49 -6.36
CA ALA A 92 20.31 5.59 -6.62
C ALA A 92 21.18 5.37 -7.87
N ARG A 93 21.29 4.13 -8.37
CA ARG A 93 22.11 3.76 -9.53
C ARG A 93 21.33 3.55 -10.84
N GLY A 94 20.02 3.78 -10.88
CA GLY A 94 19.18 3.19 -11.94
C GLY A 94 18.02 4.04 -12.48
N ALA A 95 18.07 5.37 -12.43
CA ALA A 95 17.04 6.20 -13.06
C ALA A 95 17.23 6.38 -14.58
N LYS A 96 17.54 5.29 -15.31
CA LYS A 96 17.46 5.23 -16.78
C LYS A 96 17.18 3.82 -17.25
N ASN A 97 15.98 3.33 -16.99
CA ASN A 97 15.34 2.38 -17.88
C ASN A 97 13.89 2.80 -17.94
N GLY A 98 13.56 3.64 -18.93
CA GLY A 98 12.18 3.94 -19.26
C GLY A 98 11.47 2.61 -19.47
N ARG A 99 10.74 2.16 -18.46
CA ARG A 99 9.87 1.00 -18.59
C ARG A 99 8.93 1.37 -19.72
N HIS A 100 9.00 0.66 -20.85
CA HIS A 100 7.98 0.79 -21.87
C HIS A 100 6.67 0.37 -21.21
N VAL A 101 5.93 1.36 -20.69
CA VAL A 101 4.58 1.16 -20.22
C VAL A 101 3.78 0.95 -21.50
N THR A 102 3.56 -0.30 -21.86
CA THR A 102 2.58 -0.64 -22.89
C THR A 102 1.22 -0.22 -22.35
N LYS A 103 0.82 1.01 -22.67
CA LYS A 103 -0.52 1.52 -22.38
C LYS A 103 -1.53 0.60 -23.05
N TRP A 104 -2.63 0.33 -22.37
CA TRP A 104 -3.74 -0.45 -22.92
C TRP A 104 -4.19 0.16 -24.26
N LYS A 105 -4.35 -0.68 -25.27
CA LYS A 105 -4.94 -0.31 -26.57
C LYS A 105 -6.16 -1.19 -26.80
N CYS A 106 -7.21 -0.60 -27.36
CA CYS A 106 -8.36 -1.35 -27.83
C CYS A 106 -7.91 -2.39 -28.88
N PRO A 107 -8.41 -3.64 -28.81
CA PRO A 107 -8.12 -4.64 -29.83
C PRO A 107 -8.56 -4.16 -31.23
N PRO A 108 -7.89 -4.63 -32.31
CA PRO A 108 -8.39 -4.42 -33.66
C PRO A 108 -9.83 -4.92 -33.82
N SER A 109 -10.60 -4.29 -34.71
CA SER A 109 -11.98 -4.70 -35.00
C SER A 109 -12.05 -6.20 -35.33
N GLY A 110 -13.08 -6.86 -34.80
CA GLY A 110 -13.27 -8.32 -34.91
C GLY A 110 -12.48 -9.16 -33.90
N ARG A 111 -11.76 -8.55 -32.94
CA ARG A 111 -11.05 -9.29 -31.86
C ARG A 111 -11.62 -8.97 -30.48
N LEU A 112 -11.90 -10.01 -29.71
CA LEU A 112 -12.29 -9.92 -28.31
C LEU A 112 -11.05 -9.99 -27.40
N LYS A 113 -10.94 -9.09 -26.42
CA LYS A 113 -9.96 -9.20 -25.33
C LYS A 113 -10.66 -9.55 -24.03
N VAL A 114 -10.35 -10.73 -23.51
CA VAL A 114 -10.85 -11.22 -22.22
C VAL A 114 -9.70 -11.18 -21.22
N ASN A 115 -9.90 -10.52 -20.09
CA ASN A 115 -8.96 -10.62 -18.97
C ASN A 115 -9.52 -11.66 -17.98
N ILE A 116 -8.76 -12.73 -17.76
CA ILE A 116 -9.12 -13.82 -16.85
C ILE A 116 -8.14 -13.76 -15.66
N ASP A 117 -8.67 -13.66 -14.45
CA ASP A 117 -7.88 -13.73 -13.23
C ASP A 117 -8.14 -15.09 -12.55
N GLY A 118 -7.05 -15.82 -12.30
CA GLY A 118 -7.10 -17.11 -11.60
C GLY A 118 -6.82 -16.95 -10.11
N SER A 119 -7.56 -17.70 -9.29
CA SER A 119 -7.28 -17.84 -7.86
C SER A 119 -7.12 -19.32 -7.49
N PHE A 120 -6.16 -19.60 -6.62
CA PHE A 120 -5.87 -20.97 -6.17
C PHE A 120 -5.72 -21.01 -4.66
N ARG A 121 -6.33 -22.03 -4.04
CA ARG A 121 -6.26 -22.26 -2.60
C ARG A 121 -5.61 -23.61 -2.33
N ALA A 122 -4.35 -23.57 -1.88
CA ALA A 122 -3.52 -24.77 -1.71
C ALA A 122 -4.05 -25.76 -0.66
N GLY A 123 -4.74 -25.28 0.38
CA GLY A 123 -5.17 -26.11 1.52
C GLY A 123 -6.22 -27.18 1.19
N ASN A 124 -6.95 -27.04 0.08
CA ASN A 124 -7.97 -28.00 -0.35
C ASN A 124 -7.87 -28.36 -1.84
N GLY A 125 -6.80 -27.91 -2.52
CA GLY A 125 -6.61 -28.16 -3.95
C GLY A 125 -7.65 -27.47 -4.86
N CYS A 126 -8.44 -26.54 -4.34
CA CYS A 126 -9.49 -25.88 -5.11
C CYS A 126 -8.95 -24.61 -5.77
N GLY A 127 -9.26 -24.45 -7.06
CA GLY A 127 -9.06 -23.21 -7.82
C GLY A 127 -10.38 -22.66 -8.34
N GLY A 128 -10.39 -21.38 -8.67
CA GLY A 128 -11.52 -20.72 -9.33
C GLY A 128 -11.03 -19.63 -10.26
N GLU A 129 -11.68 -19.50 -11.41
CA GLU A 129 -11.42 -18.46 -12.41
C GLU A 129 -12.49 -17.38 -12.29
N LEU A 130 -12.08 -16.12 -12.22
CA LEU A 130 -12.97 -14.96 -12.22
C LEU A 130 -12.75 -14.16 -13.50
N LEU A 131 -13.82 -13.99 -14.27
CA LEU A 131 -13.86 -13.03 -15.36
C LEU A 131 -13.99 -11.64 -14.74
N SER A 132 -12.86 -10.94 -14.62
CA SER A 132 -12.79 -9.64 -13.95
C SER A 132 -13.32 -8.51 -14.85
N ARG A 133 -13.09 -8.59 -16.18
CA ARG A 133 -13.62 -7.64 -17.17
C ARG A 133 -13.74 -8.27 -18.57
N MET A 134 -14.90 -8.09 -19.20
CA MET A 134 -15.15 -8.38 -20.61
C MET A 134 -15.56 -7.09 -21.29
N ASN A 135 -14.72 -6.56 -22.18
CA ASN A 135 -15.07 -5.39 -22.99
C ASN A 135 -15.27 -5.88 -24.44
N MET A 136 -16.52 -5.86 -24.90
CA MET A 136 -16.85 -5.90 -26.32
C MET A 136 -17.02 -4.47 -26.81
N GLU A 137 -16.06 -3.97 -27.57
CA GLU A 137 -16.31 -2.82 -28.45
C GLU A 137 -16.53 -3.39 -29.85
N ILE A 138 -17.80 -3.50 -30.24
CA ILE A 138 -18.18 -3.61 -31.65
C ILE A 138 -18.33 -2.17 -32.10
N ALA A 139 -17.40 -1.70 -32.95
CA ALA A 139 -17.57 -0.44 -33.65
C ALA A 139 -18.61 -0.61 -34.77
#